data_AF-A0A9D9EMH1-F1
#
_entry.id   AF-A0A9D9EMH1-F1
#
_cell.length_a   1.000
_cell.length_b   1.000
_cell.length_c   1.000
_cell.angle_alpha   90.00
_cell.angle_beta   90.00
_cell.angle_gamma   90.00
#
_symmetry.space_group_name_H-M   'P 1'
#
loop_
_entity.id
_entity.type
_entity.pdbx_description
1 polymer ?
#
loop_
_entity_poly.entity_id
_entity_poly.type
_entity_poly.pdbx_seq_one_letter_code
_entity_poly.pdbx_strand_id
1 'polypeptide(L)'
;MKKIGLGYLTLFSAAVLAAVSAVSCSRDGASSVPDGDFDVVFGGAVRKTGPATKAGDFNEDDFIMINSSSSAVFGDISICSHVDGSEDVISVYEAADGVEGRLAVKSGSQPLIWNGLDAGHTFYAWTSPSGESGGVDMSDTDLTQGTVTFGTGRDTGLEQFIVAEEGPVSYQDNGSYVRLLFYRPVAKIRLESLTHIDANGSRTQIEQCSILFPNLPRTSVFDAMKERVDGGNYGDVWLVSGDTGYVEPENGLLWKWDVTSGNSVADSELFLHPFEFGTDPGAADGDQPDETQPGYFIVTAEIDGVEKTYFASLAGMIDVTELQAGQFMRMQLSVQDGAAGGIGCQIVDWNTETETDVIHRRPGVYSAEDAASLLQILSSDPVDLDALDRFCTGGNVIHLYTEVDWSSVTGTLTIPDGYTLDAQGYAVILGSGGSLAGDVTGLAG
;
A
#
# COMPACT_ATOMS: atom_id res chain seq x y z
N MET A 1 -41.16 39.47 -10.62
CA MET A 1 -41.64 38.86 -11.88
C MET A 1 -40.88 37.57 -12.11
N LYS A 2 -41.61 36.50 -12.41
CA LYS A 2 -41.14 35.13 -12.68
C LYS A 2 -40.30 35.03 -13.97
N LYS A 3 -39.26 34.20 -13.95
CA LYS A 3 -38.93 33.04 -14.83
C LYS A 3 -37.42 32.75 -14.70
N ILE A 4 -36.99 31.60 -14.14
CA ILE A 4 -36.73 30.29 -14.81
C ILE A 4 -35.76 30.48 -15.98
N GLY A 5 -34.60 29.82 -16.13
CA GLY A 5 -33.98 28.68 -15.46
C GLY A 5 -33.00 28.01 -16.44
N LEU A 6 -32.15 27.14 -15.91
CA LEU A 6 -31.41 26.04 -16.57
C LEU A 6 -30.07 26.36 -17.27
N GLY A 7 -29.07 25.56 -16.90
CA GLY A 7 -27.66 25.69 -17.28
C GLY A 7 -27.35 25.30 -18.72
N TYR A 8 -26.08 25.48 -19.11
CA TYR A 8 -25.29 24.41 -19.70
C TYR A 8 -23.80 24.67 -19.44
N LEU A 9 -23.20 23.64 -18.87
CA LEU A 9 -21.79 23.38 -18.66
C LEU A 9 -21.08 23.29 -20.02
N THR A 10 -20.17 24.22 -20.33
CA THR A 10 -19.24 24.06 -21.46
C THR A 10 -18.10 23.15 -21.04
N LEU A 11 -18.28 21.85 -21.26
CA LEU A 11 -17.21 20.86 -21.41
C LEU A 11 -16.35 21.27 -22.62
N PHE A 12 -15.10 21.67 -22.37
CA PHE A 12 -14.06 21.58 -23.39
C PHE A 12 -13.56 20.14 -23.42
N SER A 13 -14.22 19.32 -24.23
CA SER A 13 -13.69 18.03 -24.68
C SER A 13 -12.59 18.33 -25.70
N ALA A 14 -11.34 18.20 -25.29
CA ALA A 14 -10.22 18.10 -26.21
C ALA A 14 -9.97 16.60 -26.48
N ALA A 15 -10.72 16.06 -27.43
CA ALA A 15 -10.41 14.78 -28.03
C ALA A 15 -9.11 14.92 -28.84
N VAL A 16 -7.98 14.49 -28.26
CA VAL A 16 -6.78 14.21 -29.05
C VAL A 16 -6.92 12.77 -29.55
N LEU A 17 -7.44 12.64 -30.77
CA LEU A 17 -7.23 11.45 -31.59
C LEU A 17 -5.72 11.33 -31.83
N ALA A 18 -5.02 10.52 -31.04
CA ALA A 18 -3.76 9.93 -31.47
C ALA A 18 -4.10 8.72 -32.36
N ALA A 19 -4.42 9.00 -33.62
CA ALA A 19 -4.36 8.00 -34.66
C ALA A 19 -2.88 7.66 -34.91
N VAL A 20 -2.31 6.81 -34.07
CA VAL A 20 -1.18 5.98 -34.51
C VAL A 20 -1.83 4.88 -35.32
N SER A 21 -1.66 4.97 -36.64
CA SER A 21 -2.06 3.93 -37.58
C SER A 21 -1.52 2.59 -37.12
N ALA A 22 -2.38 1.80 -36.47
CA ALA A 22 -2.26 0.36 -36.46
C ALA A 22 -2.33 -0.06 -37.93
N VAL A 23 -1.17 -0.37 -38.51
CA VAL A 23 -1.13 -1.24 -39.67
C VAL A 23 -1.42 -2.65 -39.14
N SER A 24 -2.68 -2.88 -38.82
CA SER A 24 -3.27 -4.21 -38.92
C SER A 24 -3.39 -4.49 -40.41
N CYS A 25 -2.29 -4.92 -41.03
CA CYS A 25 -2.37 -5.53 -42.35
C CYS A 25 -2.99 -6.91 -42.15
N SER A 26 -4.27 -7.01 -42.51
CA SER A 26 -4.88 -8.26 -42.91
C SER A 26 -3.91 -9.04 -43.80
N ARG A 27 -3.60 -10.26 -43.37
CA ARG A 27 -2.80 -11.25 -44.06
C ARG A 27 -3.35 -11.50 -45.46
N ASP A 28 -2.66 -10.96 -46.47
CA ASP A 28 -2.62 -11.49 -47.83
C ASP A 28 -1.48 -10.81 -48.61
N GLY A 29 -0.49 -11.62 -49.00
CA GLY A 29 0.63 -11.20 -49.83
C GLY A 29 1.98 -11.38 -49.14
N ALA A 30 2.82 -12.22 -49.73
CA ALA A 30 4.19 -12.47 -49.30
C ALA A 30 4.96 -11.15 -49.09
N SER A 31 5.12 -10.74 -47.84
CA SER A 31 6.08 -9.71 -47.45
C SER A 31 7.38 -10.41 -47.10
N SER A 32 8.37 -10.21 -47.97
CA SER A 32 9.77 -10.58 -47.72
C SER A 32 10.20 -10.19 -46.31
N VAL A 33 10.74 -11.15 -45.58
CA VAL A 33 11.49 -10.95 -44.33
C VAL A 33 12.53 -9.86 -44.60
N PRO A 34 12.55 -8.74 -43.87
CA PRO A 34 13.64 -7.78 -44.00
C PRO A 34 14.96 -8.46 -43.64
N ASP A 35 15.98 -8.37 -44.48
CA ASP A 35 17.34 -8.79 -44.11
C ASP A 35 17.85 -7.81 -43.03
N GLY A 36 18.10 -8.30 -41.81
CA GLY A 36 18.70 -7.52 -40.71
C GLY A 36 18.25 -7.97 -39.31
N ASP A 37 18.98 -7.49 -38.30
CA ASP A 37 18.58 -7.61 -36.89
C ASP A 37 17.30 -6.77 -36.66
N PHE A 38 16.27 -7.37 -36.07
CA PHE A 38 15.00 -6.70 -35.80
C PHE A 38 14.96 -6.21 -34.35
N ASP A 39 15.01 -4.90 -34.15
CA ASP A 39 14.88 -4.32 -32.80
C ASP A 39 13.53 -4.66 -32.17
N VAL A 40 13.56 -5.01 -30.89
CA VAL A 40 12.37 -5.09 -30.03
C VAL A 40 12.01 -3.68 -29.57
N VAL A 41 10.76 -3.28 -29.78
CA VAL A 41 10.21 -2.00 -29.35
C VAL A 41 9.38 -2.21 -28.10
N PHE A 42 9.78 -1.59 -26.99
CA PHE A 42 9.06 -1.73 -25.72
C PHE A 42 8.13 -0.54 -25.46
N GLY A 43 6.97 -0.85 -24.90
CA GLY A 43 6.20 0.09 -24.11
C GLY A 43 6.00 -0.40 -22.69
N GLY A 44 5.75 0.51 -21.75
CA GLY A 44 5.63 0.21 -20.34
C GLY A 44 4.50 0.95 -19.65
N ALA A 45 3.81 0.25 -18.76
CA ALA A 45 2.78 0.80 -17.89
C ALA A 45 2.92 0.21 -16.48
N VAL A 46 2.82 1.04 -15.46
CA VAL A 46 2.97 0.65 -14.06
C VAL A 46 1.60 0.52 -13.43
N ARG A 47 1.33 -0.64 -12.84
CA ARG A 47 0.05 -0.92 -12.20
C ARG A 47 -0.22 0.02 -11.03
N LYS A 48 -1.48 0.41 -10.89
CA LYS A 48 -1.99 1.23 -9.80
C LYS A 48 -2.15 0.49 -8.49
N THR A 49 -2.71 -0.70 -8.63
CA THR A 49 -3.16 -1.52 -7.51
C THR A 49 -2.24 -2.70 -7.28
N GLY A 50 -2.38 -3.32 -6.10
CA GLY A 50 -1.88 -4.66 -5.86
C GLY A 50 -2.36 -5.65 -6.93
N PRO A 51 -1.74 -6.82 -7.06
CA PRO A 51 -1.93 -7.72 -8.19
C PRO A 51 -3.39 -8.25 -8.32
N ALA A 52 -3.91 -8.31 -9.56
CA ALA A 52 -5.27 -8.79 -9.86
C ALA A 52 -5.25 -10.31 -9.96
N THR A 53 -6.27 -10.94 -9.39
CA THR A 53 -6.46 -12.38 -9.41
C THR A 53 -6.80 -12.99 -10.78
N LYS A 54 -6.80 -12.24 -11.91
CA LYS A 54 -7.09 -12.81 -13.24
C LYS A 54 -6.35 -12.09 -14.37
N ALA A 55 -5.56 -12.85 -15.14
CA ALA A 55 -5.13 -12.47 -16.47
C ALA A 55 -6.35 -12.50 -17.41
N GLY A 56 -6.84 -11.34 -17.86
CA GLY A 56 -7.94 -11.29 -18.84
C GLY A 56 -8.49 -9.90 -19.16
N ASP A 57 -8.61 -9.02 -18.17
CA ASP A 57 -9.22 -7.70 -18.38
C ASP A 57 -8.18 -6.61 -18.12
N PHE A 58 -7.37 -6.28 -19.13
CA PHE A 58 -6.57 -5.05 -19.11
C PHE A 58 -7.52 -3.87 -19.07
N ASN A 59 -7.62 -3.21 -17.93
CA ASN A 59 -8.27 -1.92 -17.79
C ASN A 59 -7.19 -0.85 -17.75
N GLU A 60 -7.16 0.04 -18.74
CA GLU A 60 -6.15 1.10 -18.85
C GLU A 60 -6.18 2.04 -17.64
N ASP A 61 -7.35 2.21 -17.01
CA ASP A 61 -7.52 3.01 -15.80
C ASP A 61 -6.78 2.42 -14.59
N ASP A 62 -6.41 1.13 -14.61
CA ASP A 62 -5.67 0.46 -13.54
C ASP A 62 -4.16 0.64 -13.68
N PHE A 63 -3.68 1.39 -14.67
CA PHE A 63 -2.26 1.59 -14.95
C PHE A 63 -1.89 3.08 -15.10
N ILE A 64 -0.64 3.39 -14.79
CA ILE A 64 0.03 4.65 -15.12
C ILE A 64 1.01 4.37 -16.25
N MET A 65 0.79 4.97 -17.41
CA MET A 65 1.75 4.85 -18.51
C MET A 65 3.08 5.51 -18.12
N ILE A 66 4.20 4.87 -18.46
CA ILE A 66 5.52 5.47 -18.28
C ILE A 66 5.59 6.75 -19.11
N ASN A 67 6.15 7.83 -18.56
CA ASN A 67 6.19 9.15 -19.22
C ASN A 67 4.82 9.75 -19.54
N SER A 68 3.76 9.33 -18.83
CA SER A 68 2.51 10.09 -18.77
C SER A 68 2.74 11.44 -18.09
N SER A 69 1.83 12.40 -18.24
CA SER A 69 1.90 13.69 -17.52
C SER A 69 1.78 13.58 -15.98
N SER A 70 1.81 12.36 -15.44
CA SER A 70 1.93 12.10 -14.01
C SER A 70 3.34 12.46 -13.53
N SER A 71 3.47 12.93 -12.29
CA SER A 71 4.76 13.28 -11.68
C SER A 71 5.66 12.08 -11.36
N ALA A 72 5.29 10.87 -11.80
CA ALA A 72 5.99 9.63 -11.48
C ALA A 72 7.17 9.41 -12.43
N VAL A 73 8.38 9.36 -11.86
CA VAL A 73 9.63 9.08 -12.57
C VAL A 73 10.19 7.76 -12.04
N PHE A 74 10.43 6.79 -12.93
CA PHE A 74 10.86 5.43 -12.57
C PHE A 74 12.35 5.16 -12.84
N GLY A 75 13.07 6.12 -13.45
CA GLY A 75 14.50 5.98 -13.74
C GLY A 75 14.80 5.03 -14.90
N ASP A 76 16.00 4.44 -14.85
CA ASP A 76 16.48 3.47 -15.83
C ASP A 76 15.81 2.11 -15.64
N ILE A 77 15.46 1.47 -16.75
CA ILE A 77 14.82 0.16 -16.78
C ILE A 77 15.76 -0.83 -17.47
N SER A 78 16.27 -1.78 -16.70
CA SER A 78 16.98 -2.94 -17.23
C SER A 78 15.96 -3.93 -17.79
N ILE A 79 16.22 -4.46 -18.98
CA ILE A 79 15.42 -5.51 -19.62
C ILE A 79 16.34 -6.65 -20.02
N CYS A 80 16.09 -7.83 -19.46
CA CYS A 80 16.69 -9.11 -19.84
C CYS A 80 15.81 -9.80 -20.88
N SER A 81 16.42 -10.23 -21.98
CA SER A 81 15.81 -11.08 -23.00
C SER A 81 16.28 -12.51 -22.83
N HIS A 82 15.36 -13.39 -22.46
CA HIS A 82 15.58 -14.83 -22.33
C HIS A 82 14.99 -15.57 -23.53
N VAL A 83 15.78 -16.47 -24.14
CA VAL A 83 15.32 -17.39 -25.19
C VAL A 83 15.86 -18.77 -24.88
N ASP A 84 14.98 -19.77 -24.85
CA ASP A 84 15.36 -21.16 -24.54
C ASP A 84 16.58 -21.62 -25.36
N GLY A 85 17.64 -22.03 -24.66
CA GLY A 85 18.87 -22.52 -25.27
C GLY A 85 19.80 -21.43 -25.84
N SER A 86 19.54 -20.15 -25.56
CA SER A 86 20.41 -19.02 -25.88
C SER A 86 20.95 -18.37 -24.59
N GLU A 87 22.01 -17.56 -24.72
CA GLU A 87 22.48 -16.73 -23.60
C GLU A 87 21.52 -15.54 -23.38
N ASP A 88 21.33 -15.18 -22.11
CA ASP A 88 20.52 -14.04 -21.73
C ASP A 88 21.21 -12.72 -22.10
N VAL A 89 20.45 -11.80 -22.68
CA VAL A 89 20.96 -10.48 -23.12
C VAL A 89 20.23 -9.39 -22.36
N ILE A 90 21.00 -8.54 -21.66
CA ILE A 90 20.46 -7.42 -20.88
C ILE A 90 20.79 -6.10 -21.59
N SER A 91 19.80 -5.21 -21.64
CA SER A 91 19.98 -3.83 -22.09
C SER A 91 19.19 -2.86 -21.20
N VAL A 92 19.62 -1.59 -21.20
CA VAL A 92 19.04 -0.53 -20.37
C VAL A 92 18.26 0.43 -21.23
N TYR A 93 17.04 0.74 -20.77
CA TYR A 93 16.07 1.62 -21.41
C TYR A 93 15.69 2.77 -20.48
N GLU A 94 15.15 3.83 -21.07
CA GLU A 94 14.59 4.98 -20.38
C GLU A 94 13.26 5.37 -21.01
N ALA A 95 12.48 6.19 -20.32
CA ALA A 95 11.28 6.80 -20.88
C ALA A 95 11.61 7.58 -22.17
N ALA A 96 10.89 7.30 -23.26
CA ALA A 96 11.11 7.98 -24.52
C ALA A 96 10.50 9.38 -24.51
N ASP A 97 11.29 10.40 -24.84
CA ASP A 97 10.83 11.80 -24.89
C ASP A 97 9.61 11.99 -25.80
N GLY A 98 8.56 12.62 -25.24
CA GLY A 98 7.38 13.06 -26.00
C GLY A 98 6.45 11.95 -26.49
N VAL A 99 6.67 10.69 -26.09
CA VAL A 99 5.78 9.57 -26.43
C VAL A 99 5.44 8.80 -25.16
N GLU A 100 4.22 9.02 -24.68
CA GLU A 100 3.68 8.32 -23.52
C GLU A 100 3.69 6.80 -23.72
N GLY A 101 4.07 6.09 -22.66
CA GLY A 101 4.15 4.64 -22.60
C GLY A 101 5.33 4.03 -23.36
N ARG A 102 6.13 4.80 -24.10
CA ARG A 102 7.21 4.25 -24.93
C ARG A 102 8.55 4.26 -24.19
N LEU A 103 9.32 3.19 -24.38
CA LEU A 103 10.71 3.10 -23.93
C LEU A 103 11.68 3.33 -25.10
N ALA A 104 12.82 3.95 -24.80
CA ALA A 104 13.94 4.14 -25.70
C ALA A 104 15.19 3.52 -25.10
N VAL A 105 16.08 3.00 -25.95
CA VAL A 105 17.37 2.47 -25.50
C VAL A 105 18.18 3.62 -24.91
N LYS A 106 18.67 3.44 -23.68
CA LYS A 106 19.49 4.44 -23.01
C LYS A 106 20.80 4.65 -23.77
N SER A 107 21.25 5.90 -23.85
CA SER A 107 22.53 6.25 -24.47
C SER A 107 23.68 5.39 -23.93
N GLY A 108 24.35 4.63 -24.80
CA GLY A 108 25.45 3.73 -24.46
C GLY A 108 25.08 2.24 -24.45
N SER A 109 23.79 1.93 -24.44
CA SER A 109 23.24 0.57 -24.55
C SER A 109 22.95 0.19 -26.01
N GLN A 110 22.72 -1.10 -26.28
CA GLN A 110 22.28 -1.62 -27.59
C GLN A 110 20.83 -2.08 -27.50
N PRO A 111 20.00 -1.91 -28.55
CA PRO A 111 18.65 -2.47 -28.57
C PRO A 111 18.70 -3.99 -28.42
N LEU A 112 17.68 -4.54 -27.75
CA LEU A 112 17.43 -5.97 -27.80
C LEU A 112 16.87 -6.32 -29.18
N ILE A 113 17.25 -7.47 -29.70
CA ILE A 113 16.89 -7.90 -31.06
C ILE A 113 16.16 -9.24 -31.01
N TRP A 114 15.19 -9.42 -31.91
CA TRP A 114 14.49 -10.69 -32.05
C TRP A 114 15.41 -11.79 -32.59
N ASN A 115 15.44 -12.94 -31.92
CA ASN A 115 16.11 -14.15 -32.41
C ASN A 115 15.27 -14.88 -33.48
N GLY A 116 15.15 -14.26 -34.65
CA GLY A 116 14.30 -14.77 -35.73
C GLY A 116 12.80 -14.54 -35.49
N LEU A 117 11.97 -15.09 -36.37
CA LEU A 117 10.53 -14.79 -36.38
C LEU A 117 9.73 -15.59 -35.35
N ASP A 118 10.15 -16.83 -35.09
CA ASP A 118 9.33 -17.82 -34.36
C ASP A 118 9.89 -18.15 -32.97
N ALA A 119 11.06 -17.63 -32.59
CA ALA A 119 11.64 -17.92 -31.28
C ALA A 119 10.82 -17.23 -30.17
N GLY A 120 10.44 -18.02 -29.16
CA GLY A 120 9.80 -17.49 -27.95
C GLY A 120 10.82 -16.75 -27.08
N HIS A 121 10.53 -15.49 -26.81
CA HIS A 121 11.29 -14.65 -25.89
C HIS A 121 10.48 -14.42 -24.62
N THR A 122 11.12 -14.53 -23.47
CA THR A 122 10.59 -14.02 -22.21
C THR A 122 11.42 -12.82 -21.81
N PHE A 123 10.76 -11.69 -21.59
CA PHE A 123 11.39 -10.44 -21.19
C PHE A 123 11.14 -10.19 -19.71
N TYR A 124 12.22 -10.06 -18.94
CA TYR A 124 12.19 -9.67 -17.54
C TYR A 124 12.71 -8.25 -17.43
N ALA A 125 11.98 -7.37 -16.75
CA ALA A 125 12.37 -5.97 -16.62
C ALA A 125 12.32 -5.50 -15.18
N TRP A 126 13.24 -4.62 -14.80
CA TRP A 126 13.30 -4.05 -13.46
C TRP A 126 14.02 -2.70 -13.45
N THR A 127 13.77 -1.93 -12.42
CA THR A 127 14.54 -0.73 -12.07
C THR A 127 15.44 -1.03 -10.87
N SER A 128 16.58 -0.35 -10.77
CA SER A 128 17.50 -0.47 -9.62
C SER A 128 17.68 0.88 -8.92
N PRO A 129 16.64 1.41 -8.23
CA PRO A 129 16.74 2.70 -7.57
C PRO A 129 17.68 2.64 -6.35
N SER A 130 18.28 3.78 -6.03
CA SER A 130 19.10 3.96 -4.83
C SER A 130 18.80 5.31 -4.17
N GLY A 131 18.95 5.35 -2.84
CA GLY A 131 18.81 6.56 -2.03
C GLY A 131 20.09 6.88 -1.25
N GLU A 132 19.95 7.59 -0.14
CA GLU A 132 21.11 8.00 0.68
C GLU A 132 21.87 6.82 1.29
N SER A 133 21.19 5.72 1.60
CA SER A 133 21.79 4.61 2.36
C SER A 133 21.31 3.21 1.98
N GLY A 134 20.49 3.07 0.93
CA GLY A 134 19.94 1.79 0.51
C GLY A 134 19.25 1.86 -0.86
N GLY A 135 18.37 0.90 -1.13
CA GLY A 135 17.70 0.70 -2.42
C GLY A 135 17.94 -0.69 -2.97
N VAL A 136 18.05 -0.81 -4.28
CA VAL A 136 18.29 -2.07 -5.00
C VAL A 136 19.71 -2.09 -5.53
N ASP A 137 20.52 -3.01 -5.01
CA ASP A 137 21.91 -3.22 -5.41
C ASP A 137 22.02 -4.52 -6.20
N MET A 138 22.25 -4.44 -7.51
CA MET A 138 22.35 -5.61 -8.40
C MET A 138 23.75 -6.23 -8.31
N SER A 139 23.82 -7.56 -8.40
CA SER A 139 25.07 -8.30 -8.36
C SER A 139 25.90 -8.07 -9.62
N ASP A 140 27.21 -7.82 -9.44
CA ASP A 140 28.17 -7.72 -10.55
C ASP A 140 28.38 -9.06 -11.29
N THR A 141 28.03 -10.19 -10.66
CA THR A 141 28.25 -11.53 -11.23
C THR A 141 27.01 -12.15 -11.84
N ASP A 142 25.85 -11.82 -11.30
CA ASP A 142 24.56 -12.18 -11.86
C ASP A 142 23.69 -10.93 -11.92
N LEU A 143 23.64 -10.33 -13.11
CA LEU A 143 22.98 -9.04 -13.32
C LEU A 143 21.46 -9.12 -13.17
N THR A 144 20.89 -10.32 -12.97
CA THR A 144 19.45 -10.52 -12.72
C THR A 144 19.12 -10.70 -11.24
N GLN A 145 20.14 -10.83 -10.39
CA GLN A 145 19.99 -10.94 -8.95
C GLN A 145 20.57 -9.73 -8.22
N GLY A 146 20.02 -9.41 -7.06
CA GLY A 146 20.47 -8.28 -6.25
C GLY A 146 20.03 -8.37 -4.79
N THR A 147 20.37 -7.34 -4.03
CA THR A 147 19.90 -7.14 -2.66
C THR A 147 19.04 -5.88 -2.60
N VAL A 148 17.86 -6.00 -2.00
CA VAL A 148 16.96 -4.89 -1.71
C VAL A 148 17.14 -4.50 -0.26
N THR A 149 17.39 -3.23 0.02
CA THR A 149 17.46 -2.66 1.37
C THR A 149 16.22 -1.82 1.63
N PHE A 150 15.47 -2.19 2.67
CA PHE A 150 14.23 -1.53 3.11
C PHE A 150 14.52 -0.34 4.02
N GLY A 151 13.59 0.62 4.06
CA GLY A 151 13.78 1.88 4.77
C GLY A 151 12.88 2.98 4.24
N THR A 152 13.24 4.23 4.49
CA THR A 152 12.42 5.36 4.04
C THR A 152 12.55 5.60 2.53
N GLY A 153 11.58 6.32 1.95
CA GLY A 153 11.64 6.72 0.54
C GLY A 153 12.90 7.49 0.18
N ARG A 154 13.36 8.37 1.08
CA ARG A 154 14.60 9.14 0.91
C ARG A 154 15.86 8.27 0.99
N ASP A 155 15.87 7.32 1.92
CA ASP A 155 17.05 6.47 2.15
C ASP A 155 17.24 5.43 1.05
N THR A 156 16.16 5.03 0.37
CA THR A 156 16.17 3.84 -0.49
C THR A 156 15.73 4.09 -1.94
N GLY A 157 14.92 5.13 -2.21
CA GLY A 157 14.38 5.38 -3.55
C GLY A 157 13.36 4.33 -4.04
N LEU A 158 12.89 3.43 -3.16
CA LEU A 158 12.05 2.28 -3.54
C LEU A 158 10.67 2.64 -4.12
N GLU A 159 10.25 3.91 -4.07
CA GLU A 159 9.07 4.41 -4.80
C GLU A 159 9.15 4.12 -6.31
N GLN A 160 10.37 4.10 -6.83
CA GLN A 160 10.65 3.86 -8.24
C GLN A 160 10.84 2.38 -8.56
N PHE A 161 10.86 1.50 -7.54
CA PHE A 161 11.16 0.09 -7.73
C PHE A 161 10.00 -0.65 -8.36
N ILE A 162 10.15 -1.01 -9.63
CA ILE A 162 9.16 -1.72 -10.41
C ILE A 162 9.78 -2.91 -11.16
N VAL A 163 8.98 -3.94 -11.38
CA VAL A 163 9.36 -5.19 -12.04
C VAL A 163 8.29 -5.64 -13.04
N ALA A 164 8.68 -6.28 -14.13
CA ALA A 164 7.78 -6.86 -15.11
C ALA A 164 8.34 -8.16 -15.67
N GLU A 165 7.43 -9.00 -16.15
CA GLU A 165 7.73 -10.20 -16.92
C GLU A 165 6.67 -10.29 -18.03
N GLU A 166 7.11 -10.49 -19.25
CA GLU A 166 6.25 -10.66 -20.42
C GLU A 166 6.82 -11.76 -21.31
N GLY A 167 6.03 -12.79 -21.57
CA GLY A 167 6.43 -13.90 -22.41
C GLY A 167 5.83 -15.25 -22.00
N PRO A 168 6.10 -16.30 -22.77
CA PRO A 168 6.89 -16.28 -24.00
C PRO A 168 6.14 -15.61 -25.17
N VAL A 169 6.85 -14.76 -25.93
CA VAL A 169 6.33 -14.02 -27.09
C VAL A 169 7.26 -14.12 -28.30
N SER A 170 6.70 -14.14 -29.52
CA SER A 170 7.47 -14.17 -30.77
C SER A 170 7.22 -12.91 -31.61
N TYR A 171 8.13 -12.61 -32.55
CA TYR A 171 7.91 -11.57 -33.55
C TYR A 171 6.73 -11.90 -34.47
N GLN A 172 6.53 -13.18 -34.80
CA GLN A 172 5.42 -13.62 -35.63
C GLN A 172 4.06 -13.25 -35.01
N ASP A 173 3.94 -13.36 -33.69
CA ASP A 173 2.68 -13.14 -32.98
C ASP A 173 2.48 -11.68 -32.55
N ASN A 174 3.57 -10.96 -32.21
CA ASN A 174 3.50 -9.62 -31.62
C ASN A 174 4.03 -8.51 -32.54
N GLY A 175 4.62 -8.86 -33.69
CA GLY A 175 5.40 -7.93 -34.48
C GLY A 175 6.62 -7.43 -33.70
N SER A 176 7.03 -6.19 -33.95
CA SER A 176 8.18 -5.61 -33.26
C SER A 176 7.89 -5.12 -31.85
N TYR A 177 6.63 -5.10 -31.41
CA TYR A 177 6.22 -4.38 -30.20
C TYR A 177 5.91 -5.33 -29.04
N VAL A 178 6.46 -5.04 -27.86
CA VAL A 178 6.22 -5.75 -26.60
C VAL A 178 5.76 -4.75 -25.54
N ARG A 179 4.67 -5.07 -24.84
CA ARG A 179 4.17 -4.27 -23.72
C ARG A 179 4.60 -4.90 -22.41
N LEU A 180 5.29 -4.13 -21.57
CA LEU A 180 5.67 -4.51 -20.22
C LEU A 180 4.67 -3.92 -19.22
N LEU A 181 4.02 -4.81 -18.46
CA LEU A 181 3.14 -4.43 -17.36
C LEU A 181 3.93 -4.55 -16.05
N PHE A 182 4.24 -3.41 -15.46
CA PHE A 182 5.08 -3.31 -14.27
C PHE A 182 4.27 -3.37 -12.98
N TYR A 183 4.85 -4.02 -11.97
CA TYR A 183 4.34 -4.20 -10.63
C TYR A 183 5.37 -3.69 -9.62
N ARG A 184 4.94 -3.34 -8.41
CA ARG A 184 5.84 -3.02 -7.31
C ARG A 184 6.06 -4.27 -6.47
N PRO A 185 7.31 -4.74 -6.31
CA PRO A 185 7.59 -5.94 -5.52
C PRO A 185 7.60 -5.67 -4.01
N VAL A 186 7.55 -4.40 -3.58
CA VAL A 186 7.59 -3.98 -2.18
C VAL A 186 6.24 -3.46 -1.70
N ALA A 187 6.07 -3.39 -0.38
CA ALA A 187 4.94 -2.75 0.28
C ALA A 187 5.34 -1.37 0.85
N LYS A 188 4.35 -0.54 1.17
CA LYS A 188 4.56 0.78 1.77
C LYS A 188 3.64 1.08 2.93
N ILE A 189 4.16 1.71 3.98
CA ILE A 189 3.41 2.26 5.12
C ILE A 189 3.66 3.76 5.23
N ARG A 190 2.61 4.53 5.51
CA ARG A 190 2.67 5.94 5.91
C ARG A 190 1.95 6.11 7.23
N LEU A 191 2.59 6.80 8.17
CA LEU A 191 1.97 7.20 9.43
C LEU A 191 1.38 8.59 9.22
N GLU A 192 0.04 8.66 9.27
CA GLU A 192 -0.72 9.91 9.12
C GLU A 192 -0.72 10.69 10.43
N SER A 193 -0.82 9.99 11.57
CA SER A 193 -0.83 10.62 12.89
C SER A 193 -0.40 9.67 14.00
N LEU A 194 0.25 10.23 15.02
CA LEU A 194 0.50 9.57 16.30
C LEU A 194 0.03 10.47 17.44
N THR A 195 -0.91 9.99 18.25
CA THR A 195 -1.47 10.72 19.39
C THR A 195 -1.09 10.01 20.70
N HIS A 196 -0.52 10.75 21.65
CA HIS A 196 -0.32 10.30 23.02
C HIS A 196 -1.53 10.65 23.89
N ILE A 197 -1.92 9.72 24.77
CA ILE A 197 -2.98 9.87 25.77
C ILE A 197 -2.37 9.62 27.15
N ASP A 198 -2.33 10.64 28.00
CA ASP A 198 -1.79 10.49 29.35
C ASP A 198 -2.77 9.74 30.29
N ALA A 199 -2.33 9.46 31.52
CA ALA A 199 -3.14 8.75 32.51
C ALA A 199 -4.42 9.49 32.93
N ASN A 200 -4.55 10.79 32.62
CA ASN A 200 -5.72 11.60 32.87
C ASN A 200 -6.63 11.74 31.63
N GLY A 201 -6.27 11.11 30.51
CA GLY A 201 -6.96 11.23 29.22
C GLY A 201 -6.56 12.46 28.39
N SER A 202 -5.57 13.25 28.82
CA SER A 202 -5.07 14.40 28.05
C SER A 202 -4.36 13.92 26.79
N ARG A 203 -4.64 14.57 25.66
CA ARG A 203 -4.12 14.19 24.35
C ARG A 203 -3.04 15.14 23.86
N THR A 204 -1.96 14.59 23.35
CA THR A 204 -0.86 15.35 22.74
C THR A 204 -0.47 14.72 21.41
N GLN A 205 -0.39 15.53 20.36
CA GLN A 205 0.11 15.04 19.06
C GLN A 205 1.62 14.85 19.13
N ILE A 206 2.09 13.70 18.64
CA ILE A 206 3.51 13.42 18.46
C ILE A 206 3.86 13.70 16.99
N GLU A 207 4.91 14.47 16.77
CA GLU A 207 5.42 14.81 15.43
C GLU A 207 6.73 14.07 15.09
N GLN A 208 7.35 13.43 16.09
CA GLN A 208 8.60 12.69 15.95
C GLN A 208 8.57 11.42 16.79
N CYS A 209 8.88 10.29 16.17
CA CYS A 209 9.03 9.02 16.87
C CYS A 209 9.95 8.06 16.11
N SER A 210 10.31 6.97 16.76
CA SER A 210 10.89 5.80 16.13
C SER A 210 9.94 4.62 16.24
N ILE A 211 9.71 3.93 15.13
CA ILE A 211 8.94 2.70 15.08
C ILE A 211 9.88 1.57 14.67
N LEU A 212 10.02 0.56 15.52
CA LEU A 212 10.84 -0.62 15.26
C LEU A 212 9.93 -1.80 14.97
N PHE A 213 10.09 -2.42 13.81
CA PHE A 213 9.53 -3.73 13.47
C PHE A 213 10.62 -4.79 13.67
N PRO A 214 10.73 -5.40 14.87
CA PRO A 214 11.84 -6.28 15.23
C PRO A 214 11.90 -7.57 14.39
N ASN A 215 10.76 -8.02 13.85
CA ASN A 215 10.64 -9.28 13.12
C ASN A 215 10.57 -9.10 11.60
N LEU A 216 10.61 -7.84 11.11
CA LEU A 216 10.66 -7.58 9.68
C LEU A 216 12.12 -7.47 9.21
N PRO A 217 12.41 -7.99 8.01
CA PRO A 217 13.76 -7.96 7.46
C PRO A 217 14.16 -6.54 7.07
N ARG A 218 15.45 -6.21 7.23
CA ARG A 218 16.05 -4.98 6.67
C ARG A 218 16.42 -5.13 5.21
N THR A 219 16.69 -6.35 4.78
CA THR A 219 17.10 -6.66 3.41
C THR A 219 16.41 -7.91 2.89
N SER A 220 16.31 -8.04 1.57
CA SER A 220 15.88 -9.27 0.91
C SER A 220 16.66 -9.46 -0.39
N VAL A 221 16.72 -10.70 -0.88
CA VAL A 221 17.34 -11.00 -2.17
C VAL A 221 16.30 -10.73 -3.25
N PHE A 222 16.69 -10.00 -4.29
CA PHE A 222 15.88 -9.80 -5.48
C PHE A 222 16.36 -10.72 -6.59
N ASP A 223 15.42 -11.37 -7.29
CA ASP A 223 15.68 -12.16 -8.49
C ASP A 223 14.66 -11.79 -9.57
N ALA A 224 15.13 -11.13 -10.62
CA ALA A 224 14.31 -10.65 -11.71
C ALA A 224 13.75 -11.78 -12.59
N MET A 225 14.40 -12.94 -12.59
CA MET A 225 14.03 -14.11 -13.41
C MET A 225 13.37 -15.22 -12.59
N LYS A 226 13.01 -14.96 -11.32
CA LYS A 226 12.33 -15.96 -10.50
C LYS A 226 11.02 -16.37 -11.15
N GLU A 227 10.88 -17.68 -11.40
CA GLU A 227 9.66 -18.25 -11.95
C GLU A 227 8.44 -17.90 -11.10
N ARG A 228 7.41 -17.37 -11.76
CA ARG A 228 6.09 -17.21 -11.14
C ARG A 228 5.49 -18.58 -10.88
N VAL A 229 5.20 -18.86 -9.61
CA VAL A 229 4.44 -20.05 -9.25
C VAL A 229 2.97 -19.81 -9.63
N ASP A 230 2.46 -20.62 -10.57
CA ASP A 230 1.05 -20.61 -10.96
C ASP A 230 0.14 -20.81 -9.74
N GLY A 231 -0.61 -19.77 -9.34
CA GLY A 231 -1.43 -19.82 -8.13
C GLY A 231 -2.07 -18.52 -7.65
N GLY A 232 -1.90 -17.41 -8.38
CA GLY A 232 -2.59 -16.15 -8.07
C GLY A 232 -2.10 -15.38 -6.85
N ASN A 233 -1.06 -15.87 -6.15
CA ASN A 233 -0.37 -15.11 -5.11
C ASN A 233 0.88 -14.48 -5.71
N TYR A 234 0.73 -13.25 -6.17
CA TYR A 234 1.79 -12.40 -6.69
C TYR A 234 2.65 -11.77 -5.57
N GLY A 235 2.49 -12.24 -4.33
CA GLY A 235 3.30 -11.83 -3.18
C GLY A 235 4.71 -12.39 -3.30
N ASP A 236 5.71 -11.56 -3.04
CA ASP A 236 7.14 -11.88 -2.86
C ASP A 236 7.84 -12.76 -3.90
N VAL A 237 7.26 -13.06 -5.06
CA VAL A 237 7.90 -13.95 -6.05
C VAL A 237 9.29 -13.46 -6.44
N TRP A 238 9.46 -12.14 -6.57
CA TRP A 238 10.75 -11.51 -6.89
C TRP A 238 11.65 -11.29 -5.69
N LEU A 239 11.12 -11.39 -4.46
CA LEU A 239 11.84 -11.18 -3.21
C LEU A 239 12.03 -12.52 -2.50
N VAL A 240 13.24 -13.06 -2.57
CA VAL A 240 13.51 -14.41 -2.08
C VAL A 240 13.72 -14.41 -0.57
N SER A 241 12.77 -15.05 0.12
CA SER A 241 12.91 -15.51 1.49
C SER A 241 13.20 -17.03 1.50
N GLY A 242 14.40 -17.46 1.90
CA GLY A 242 14.62 -18.85 2.36
C GLY A 242 15.13 -19.92 1.38
N ASP A 243 15.57 -19.61 0.15
CA ASP A 243 16.10 -20.62 -0.80
C ASP A 243 17.63 -20.81 -0.74
N THR A 244 18.14 -21.91 -1.32
CA THR A 244 19.57 -22.30 -1.27
C THR A 244 20.52 -21.16 -1.63
N GLY A 245 21.32 -20.71 -0.66
CA GLY A 245 22.13 -19.47 -0.73
C GLY A 245 21.66 -18.38 0.24
N TYR A 246 20.50 -18.59 0.88
CA TYR A 246 19.89 -17.73 1.90
C TYR A 246 20.87 -17.35 3.00
N VAL A 247 21.13 -16.05 3.08
CA VAL A 247 21.61 -15.40 4.30
C VAL A 247 20.34 -14.99 5.05
N GLU A 248 20.22 -15.42 6.31
CA GLU A 248 19.12 -15.00 7.16
C GLU A 248 19.08 -13.46 7.20
N PRO A 249 17.98 -12.83 6.77
CA PRO A 249 17.93 -11.38 6.67
C PRO A 249 18.12 -10.79 8.07
N GLU A 250 18.87 -9.70 8.14
CA GLU A 250 19.01 -8.97 9.40
C GLU A 250 17.65 -8.34 9.73
N ASN A 251 16.94 -8.91 10.70
CA ASN A 251 15.68 -8.37 11.15
C ASN A 251 15.87 -7.08 11.99
N GLY A 252 14.77 -6.35 12.18
CA GLY A 252 14.75 -5.13 12.99
C GLY A 252 14.77 -3.88 12.13
N LEU A 253 13.76 -3.73 11.28
CA LEU A 253 13.55 -2.55 10.45
C LEU A 253 13.15 -1.36 11.34
N LEU A 254 14.02 -0.35 11.40
CA LEU A 254 13.81 0.87 12.17
C LEU A 254 13.33 1.99 11.25
N TRP A 255 12.18 2.55 11.59
CA TRP A 255 11.60 3.71 10.93
C TRP A 255 11.66 4.92 11.84
N LYS A 256 12.42 5.94 11.42
CA LYS A 256 12.42 7.25 12.08
C LYS A 256 11.41 8.14 11.38
N TRP A 257 10.31 8.42 12.06
CA TRP A 257 9.24 9.24 11.52
C TRP A 257 9.35 10.66 12.10
N ASP A 258 9.36 11.65 11.22
CA ASP A 258 9.52 13.06 11.55
C ASP A 258 8.75 13.94 10.56
N VAL A 259 7.63 14.48 11.01
CA VAL A 259 6.76 15.38 10.23
C VAL A 259 6.91 16.84 10.63
N THR A 260 7.99 17.20 11.35
CA THR A 260 8.26 18.60 11.67
C THR A 260 8.50 19.41 10.39
N SER A 261 8.17 20.71 10.46
CA SER A 261 8.15 21.61 9.32
C SER A 261 9.46 21.58 8.52
N GLY A 262 9.41 21.06 7.28
CA GLY A 262 10.55 21.01 6.37
C GLY A 262 10.78 19.64 5.71
N ASN A 263 10.25 18.56 6.27
CA ASN A 263 10.31 17.22 5.68
C ASN A 263 9.09 16.96 4.79
N SER A 264 9.29 16.35 3.62
CA SER A 264 8.14 15.93 2.80
C SER A 264 7.55 14.63 3.36
N VAL A 265 6.23 14.51 3.33
CA VAL A 265 5.53 13.29 3.78
C VAL A 265 6.01 12.05 3.00
N ALA A 266 6.35 12.23 1.72
CA ALA A 266 6.89 11.17 0.86
C ALA A 266 8.27 10.65 1.33
N ASP A 267 9.11 11.51 1.90
CA ASP A 267 10.42 11.12 2.44
C ASP A 267 10.29 10.30 3.73
N SER A 268 9.15 10.41 4.42
CA SER A 268 8.87 9.74 5.69
C SER A 268 8.14 8.39 5.53
N GLU A 269 7.76 8.01 4.30
CA GLU A 269 7.09 6.73 4.05
C GLU A 269 8.08 5.57 4.21
N LEU A 270 7.64 4.50 4.87
CA LEU A 270 8.41 3.28 5.07
C LEU A 270 8.12 2.29 3.94
N PHE A 271 9.17 1.85 3.28
CA PHE A 271 9.16 0.77 2.29
C PHE A 271 9.71 -0.49 2.93
N LEU A 272 9.02 -1.60 2.73
CA LEU A 272 9.30 -2.84 3.42
C LEU A 272 8.94 -4.06 2.58
N HIS A 273 9.46 -5.20 3.01
CA HIS A 273 9.05 -6.50 2.50
C HIS A 273 7.55 -6.69 2.80
N PRO A 274 6.75 -7.15 1.82
CA PRO A 274 5.42 -7.68 2.06
C PRO A 274 5.43 -8.73 3.18
N PHE A 275 4.39 -8.75 4.01
CA PHE A 275 4.36 -9.62 5.18
C PHE A 275 2.94 -9.85 5.70
N GLU A 276 2.72 -11.03 6.27
CA GLU A 276 1.53 -11.34 7.06
C GLU A 276 1.65 -10.70 8.45
N PHE A 277 0.57 -10.11 8.97
CA PHE A 277 0.58 -9.44 10.28
C PHE A 277 0.75 -10.42 11.44
N GLY A 278 0.52 -11.70 11.18
CA GLY A 278 0.49 -12.75 12.18
C GLY A 278 -0.92 -13.07 12.64
N THR A 279 -1.01 -13.94 13.65
CA THR A 279 -2.29 -14.37 14.23
C THR A 279 -2.55 -13.65 15.54
N ASP A 280 -3.81 -13.30 15.79
CA ASP A 280 -4.25 -12.88 17.12
C ASP A 280 -4.77 -14.13 17.86
N PRO A 281 -4.02 -14.72 18.80
CA PRO A 281 -4.42 -15.95 19.46
C PRO A 281 -5.61 -15.79 20.43
N GLY A 282 -6.39 -14.72 20.33
CA GLY A 282 -7.52 -14.43 21.20
C GLY A 282 -7.08 -13.74 22.49
N ALA A 283 -6.15 -12.78 22.36
CA ALA A 283 -5.71 -11.94 23.46
C ALA A 283 -6.95 -11.31 24.14
N ALA A 284 -7.15 -11.61 25.42
CA ALA A 284 -8.15 -10.92 26.21
C ALA A 284 -7.75 -9.44 26.34
N ASP A 285 -8.72 -8.57 26.66
CA ASP A 285 -8.47 -7.14 26.82
C ASP A 285 -7.30 -6.87 27.79
N GLY A 286 -6.24 -6.22 27.27
CA GLY A 286 -5.05 -5.84 28.05
C GLY A 286 -3.85 -6.77 27.93
N ASP A 287 -3.92 -7.88 27.18
CA ASP A 287 -2.75 -8.73 26.95
C ASP A 287 -1.70 -8.05 26.06
N GLN A 288 -0.43 -8.26 26.42
CA GLN A 288 0.71 -7.76 25.64
C GLN A 288 0.70 -8.40 24.25
N PRO A 289 0.94 -7.63 23.17
CA PRO A 289 1.07 -8.20 21.84
C PRO A 289 2.18 -9.27 21.78
N ASP A 290 1.96 -10.35 21.02
CA ASP A 290 2.97 -11.40 20.82
C ASP A 290 4.17 -10.84 20.06
N GLU A 291 5.30 -10.73 20.77
CA GLU A 291 6.55 -10.14 20.29
C GLU A 291 7.24 -10.95 19.19
N THR A 292 6.77 -12.17 18.90
CA THR A 292 7.31 -13.04 17.85
C THR A 292 6.61 -12.88 16.51
N GLN A 293 5.45 -12.22 16.47
CA GLN A 293 4.67 -12.05 15.24
C GLN A 293 5.30 -10.99 14.32
N PRO A 294 5.22 -11.14 12.98
CA PRO A 294 5.78 -10.15 12.06
C PRO A 294 5.14 -8.76 12.20
N GLY A 295 3.83 -8.71 12.52
CA GLY A 295 3.10 -7.47 12.75
C GLY A 295 3.36 -6.78 14.08
N TYR A 296 4.21 -7.33 14.95
CA TYR A 296 4.62 -6.67 16.19
C TYR A 296 5.55 -5.50 15.92
N PHE A 297 5.32 -4.38 16.63
CA PHE A 297 6.18 -3.22 16.55
C PHE A 297 6.26 -2.44 17.86
N ILE A 298 7.33 -1.65 17.98
CA ILE A 298 7.66 -0.87 19.17
C ILE A 298 7.70 0.60 18.76
N VAL A 299 6.94 1.45 19.45
CA VAL A 299 6.93 2.90 19.25
C VAL A 299 7.70 3.55 20.39
N THR A 300 8.71 4.34 20.06
CA THR A 300 9.48 5.15 21.01
C THR A 300 9.34 6.62 20.65
N ALA A 301 8.91 7.44 21.61
CA ALA A 301 8.71 8.88 21.43
C ALA A 301 9.13 9.66 22.68
N GLU A 302 9.56 10.91 22.50
CA GLU A 302 9.80 11.83 23.61
C GLU A 302 8.50 12.55 23.99
N ILE A 303 8.05 12.37 25.23
CA ILE A 303 6.83 12.97 25.78
C ILE A 303 7.21 13.66 27.08
N ASP A 304 6.92 14.97 27.17
CA ASP A 304 7.27 15.81 28.33
C ASP A 304 8.76 15.76 28.72
N GLY A 305 9.64 15.65 27.73
CA GLY A 305 11.09 15.54 27.93
C GLY A 305 11.57 14.18 28.43
N VAL A 306 10.71 13.15 28.38
CA VAL A 306 11.02 11.77 28.78
C VAL A 306 10.75 10.83 27.61
N GLU A 307 11.72 9.98 27.29
CA GLU A 307 11.52 8.90 26.32
C GLU A 307 10.55 7.85 26.89
N LYS A 308 9.47 7.59 26.15
CA LYS A 308 8.48 6.54 26.46
C LYS A 308 8.41 5.53 25.34
N THR A 309 8.12 4.28 25.72
CA THR A 309 8.04 3.13 24.81
C THR A 309 6.69 2.45 24.93
N TYR A 310 6.09 2.15 23.78
CA TYR A 310 4.80 1.49 23.64
C TYR A 310 4.92 0.29 22.71
N PHE A 311 4.16 -0.76 23.01
CA PHE A 311 4.16 -2.02 22.28
C PHE A 311 2.84 -2.20 21.57
N ALA A 312 2.90 -2.58 20.30
CA ALA A 312 1.74 -2.60 19.41
C ALA A 312 1.84 -3.75 18.42
N SER A 313 0.72 -4.14 17.81
CA SER A 313 0.71 -5.17 16.78
C SER A 313 -0.40 -4.94 15.78
N LEU A 314 -0.08 -5.19 14.50
CA LEU A 314 -1.04 -5.28 13.39
C LEU A 314 -1.81 -6.61 13.38
N ALA A 315 -1.44 -7.59 14.20
CA ALA A 315 -2.19 -8.84 14.32
C ALA A 315 -3.58 -8.57 14.92
N GLY A 316 -4.60 -9.22 14.36
CA GLY A 316 -6.00 -9.08 14.79
C GLY A 316 -6.74 -7.88 14.22
N MET A 317 -6.17 -7.19 13.21
CA MET A 317 -6.94 -6.21 12.43
C MET A 317 -8.15 -6.89 11.77
N ILE A 318 -9.30 -6.22 11.82
CA ILE A 318 -10.54 -6.74 11.23
C ILE A 318 -10.38 -6.75 9.71
N ASP A 319 -10.78 -7.85 9.05
CA ASP A 319 -10.80 -8.00 7.59
C ASP A 319 -9.45 -7.87 6.86
N VAL A 320 -8.34 -7.68 7.58
CA VAL A 320 -7.00 -7.49 7.02
C VAL A 320 -5.97 -8.26 7.84
N THR A 321 -5.24 -9.15 7.18
CA THR A 321 -4.26 -10.02 7.85
C THR A 321 -2.84 -9.90 7.30
N GLU A 322 -2.63 -9.10 6.26
CA GLU A 322 -1.33 -8.95 5.60
C GLU A 322 -1.23 -7.61 4.86
N LEU A 323 0.00 -7.23 4.52
CA LEU A 323 0.30 -6.16 3.58
C LEU A 323 1.08 -6.73 2.40
N GLN A 324 0.45 -6.73 1.23
CA GLN A 324 1.00 -7.35 0.02
C GLN A 324 1.89 -6.41 -0.79
N ALA A 325 2.64 -6.99 -1.72
CA ALA A 325 3.40 -6.24 -2.72
C ALA A 325 2.49 -5.28 -3.52
N GLY A 326 2.94 -4.03 -3.67
CA GLY A 326 2.20 -2.97 -4.35
C GLY A 326 1.01 -2.39 -3.58
N GLN A 327 0.77 -2.82 -2.33
CA GLN A 327 -0.19 -2.17 -1.44
C GLN A 327 0.44 -1.06 -0.61
N PHE A 328 -0.39 -0.06 -0.28
CA PHE A 328 -0.03 1.08 0.53
C PHE A 328 -0.93 1.17 1.76
N MET A 329 -0.36 1.02 2.96
CA MET A 329 -1.05 1.21 4.23
C MET A 329 -0.87 2.64 4.74
N ARG A 330 -1.98 3.31 5.04
CA ARG A 330 -2.01 4.51 5.86
C ARG A 330 -2.34 4.11 7.28
N MET A 331 -1.59 4.60 8.25
CA MET A 331 -1.70 4.19 9.65
C MET A 331 -1.94 5.40 10.53
N GLN A 332 -2.82 5.23 11.51
CA GLN A 332 -3.07 6.18 12.60
C GLN A 332 -2.87 5.43 13.91
N LEU A 333 -2.05 6.00 14.80
CA LEU A 333 -1.67 5.38 16.06
C LEU A 333 -2.08 6.25 17.25
N SER A 334 -2.60 5.59 18.29
CA SER A 334 -2.85 6.20 19.59
C SER A 334 -2.14 5.39 20.66
N VAL A 335 -1.24 6.03 21.42
CA VAL A 335 -0.48 5.40 22.52
C VAL A 335 -0.96 5.95 23.87
N GLN A 336 -1.23 5.08 24.83
CA GLN A 336 -1.85 5.46 26.12
C GLN A 336 -0.99 5.05 27.33
N ASP A 337 -0.88 5.91 28.32
CA ASP A 337 -0.22 5.59 29.59
C ASP A 337 -1.12 4.66 30.43
N GLY A 338 -0.58 3.52 30.87
CA GLY A 338 -1.25 2.62 31.83
C GLY A 338 -2.36 1.72 31.25
N ALA A 339 -2.60 1.76 29.94
CA ALA A 339 -3.59 0.93 29.23
C ALA A 339 -3.10 0.56 27.82
N ALA A 340 -3.89 -0.27 27.11
CA ALA A 340 -3.62 -0.64 25.72
C ALA A 340 -3.95 0.54 24.77
N GLY A 341 -3.00 0.91 23.91
CA GLY A 341 -3.20 1.89 22.84
C GLY A 341 -4.06 1.38 21.69
N GLY A 342 -4.49 2.27 20.81
CA GLY A 342 -5.30 1.98 19.63
C GLY A 342 -4.52 2.07 18.32
N ILE A 343 -4.90 1.24 17.34
CA ILE A 343 -4.37 1.27 15.96
C ILE A 343 -5.56 1.33 15.00
N GLY A 344 -5.54 2.29 14.09
CA GLY A 344 -6.39 2.33 12.90
C GLY A 344 -5.53 2.33 11.64
N CYS A 345 -5.92 1.60 10.61
CA CYS A 345 -5.23 1.64 9.33
C CYS A 345 -6.20 1.64 8.15
N GLN A 346 -5.72 2.10 7.02
CA GLN A 346 -6.44 2.06 5.76
C GLN A 346 -5.46 1.49 4.73
N ILE A 347 -5.78 0.37 4.10
CA ILE A 347 -4.98 -0.16 2.98
C ILE A 347 -5.62 0.31 1.69
N VAL A 348 -4.84 1.04 0.89
CA VAL A 348 -5.24 1.58 -0.40
C VAL A 348 -4.24 1.19 -1.48
N ASP A 349 -4.64 1.43 -2.71
CA ASP A 349 -3.76 1.30 -3.86
C ASP A 349 -2.71 2.41 -3.90
N TRP A 350 -1.56 2.06 -4.48
CA TRP A 350 -0.33 2.84 -4.36
C TRP A 350 -0.43 4.26 -4.94
N ASN A 351 -1.29 4.49 -5.92
CA ASN A 351 -1.38 5.75 -6.67
C ASN A 351 -2.80 6.31 -6.76
N THR A 352 -3.46 6.24 -5.60
CA THR A 352 -4.57 7.08 -5.15
C THR A 352 -5.86 6.99 -5.96
N GLU A 353 -6.90 6.42 -5.34
CA GLU A 353 -8.24 7.01 -5.31
C GLU A 353 -8.91 6.79 -3.93
N THR A 354 -9.60 7.84 -3.47
CA THR A 354 -10.57 8.01 -2.36
C THR A 354 -10.30 7.43 -0.97
N GLU A 355 -10.65 8.22 0.06
CA GLU A 355 -10.86 7.76 1.43
C GLU A 355 -11.86 6.59 1.42
N THR A 356 -11.37 5.42 1.80
CA THR A 356 -12.17 4.30 2.28
C THR A 356 -12.18 4.38 3.79
N ASP A 357 -13.17 3.77 4.42
CA ASP A 357 -13.28 3.75 5.88
C ASP A 357 -11.98 3.20 6.50
N VAL A 358 -11.54 3.85 7.58
CA VAL A 358 -10.39 3.37 8.37
C VAL A 358 -10.79 2.06 9.03
N ILE A 359 -9.99 1.02 8.81
CA ILE A 359 -10.14 -0.29 9.39
C ILE A 359 -9.47 -0.27 10.77
N HIS A 360 -10.21 -0.67 11.80
CA HIS A 360 -9.73 -0.65 13.18
C HIS A 360 -9.42 -2.06 13.69
N ARG A 361 -8.47 -2.15 14.62
CA ARG A 361 -8.11 -3.42 15.26
C ARG A 361 -9.27 -4.05 16.05
N ARG A 362 -10.18 -3.22 16.54
CA ARG A 362 -11.27 -3.64 17.41
C ARG A 362 -12.57 -2.97 16.96
N PRO A 363 -13.72 -3.65 17.09
CA PRO A 363 -15.01 -2.98 17.04
C PRO A 363 -15.09 -1.85 18.09
N GLY A 364 -15.65 -0.70 17.70
CA GLY A 364 -15.79 0.44 18.60
C GLY A 364 -16.08 1.74 17.86
N VAL A 365 -16.07 2.86 18.59
CA VAL A 365 -16.33 4.20 18.06
C VAL A 365 -15.03 4.96 17.91
N TYR A 366 -14.60 5.21 16.68
CA TYR A 366 -13.30 5.86 16.37
C TYR A 366 -13.46 7.23 15.71
N SER A 367 -14.63 7.51 15.14
CA SER A 367 -14.93 8.76 14.43
C SER A 367 -16.26 9.40 14.87
N ALA A 368 -16.48 10.64 14.42
CA ALA A 368 -17.77 11.31 14.60
C ALA A 368 -18.92 10.63 13.83
N GLU A 369 -18.58 9.94 12.73
CA GLU A 369 -19.54 9.19 11.90
C GLU A 369 -19.96 7.89 12.58
N ASP A 370 -19.02 7.19 13.22
CA ASP A 370 -19.31 6.05 14.10
C ASP A 370 -20.21 6.48 15.25
N ALA A 371 -19.87 7.62 15.88
CA ALA A 371 -20.65 8.18 16.98
C ALA A 371 -22.09 8.51 16.54
N ALA A 372 -22.27 9.09 15.36
CA ALA A 372 -23.59 9.37 14.81
C ALA A 372 -24.37 8.09 14.48
N SER A 373 -23.70 7.09 13.92
CA SER A 373 -24.29 5.79 13.59
C SER A 373 -24.73 5.03 14.85
N LEU A 374 -23.86 5.00 15.87
CA LEU A 374 -24.18 4.42 17.16
C LEU A 374 -25.37 5.14 17.81
N LEU A 375 -25.40 6.48 17.78
CA LEU A 375 -26.54 7.25 18.30
C LEU A 375 -27.84 6.88 17.59
N GLN A 376 -27.81 6.71 16.28
CA GLN A 376 -28.98 6.31 15.49
C GLN A 376 -29.49 4.93 15.92
N ILE A 377 -28.60 3.97 16.14
CA ILE A 377 -28.93 2.63 16.62
C ILE A 377 -29.54 2.71 18.02
N LEU A 378 -28.87 3.38 18.96
CA LEU A 378 -29.34 3.53 20.35
C LEU A 378 -30.65 4.33 20.47
N SER A 379 -30.94 5.20 19.51
CA SER A 379 -32.18 5.98 19.45
C SER A 379 -33.32 5.28 18.72
N SER A 380 -33.08 4.11 18.14
CA SER A 380 -34.12 3.34 17.45
C SER A 380 -35.04 2.59 18.43
N ASP A 381 -36.30 2.41 18.05
CA ASP A 381 -37.29 1.69 18.86
C ASP A 381 -38.02 0.63 17.99
N PRO A 382 -37.79 -0.67 18.23
CA PRO A 382 -36.82 -1.25 19.17
C PRO A 382 -35.38 -1.04 18.69
N VAL A 383 -34.41 -1.10 19.62
CA VAL A 383 -32.98 -1.04 19.29
C VAL A 383 -32.58 -2.25 18.43
N ASP A 384 -31.89 -1.99 17.32
CA ASP A 384 -31.29 -3.01 16.47
C ASP A 384 -30.02 -3.57 17.11
N LEU A 385 -30.15 -4.70 17.81
CA LEU A 385 -29.04 -5.34 18.53
C LEU A 385 -27.98 -5.93 17.59
N ASP A 386 -28.38 -6.43 16.41
CA ASP A 386 -27.43 -6.97 15.43
C ASP A 386 -26.53 -5.85 14.86
N ALA A 387 -27.10 -4.65 14.67
CA ALA A 387 -26.32 -3.47 14.30
C ALA A 387 -25.44 -2.97 15.45
N LEU A 388 -25.92 -3.06 16.69
CA LEU A 388 -25.18 -2.65 17.89
C LEU A 388 -23.95 -3.52 18.14
N ASP A 389 -24.06 -4.84 17.93
CA ASP A 389 -22.97 -5.80 18.13
C ASP A 389 -21.74 -5.51 17.26
N ARG A 390 -21.90 -4.75 16.15
CA ARG A 390 -20.79 -4.31 15.30
C ARG A 390 -19.87 -3.29 15.96
N PHE A 391 -20.28 -2.69 17.08
CA PHE A 391 -19.49 -1.78 17.90
C PHE A 391 -18.92 -2.45 19.16
N CYS A 392 -19.21 -3.73 19.37
CA CYS A 392 -18.92 -4.41 20.62
C CYS A 392 -17.63 -5.25 20.54
N THR A 393 -16.80 -5.18 21.58
CA THR A 393 -15.62 -6.04 21.79
C THR A 393 -15.72 -6.72 23.16
N GLY A 394 -15.11 -7.91 23.32
CA GLY A 394 -15.05 -8.59 24.62
C GLY A 394 -16.40 -9.07 25.17
N GLY A 395 -17.44 -9.15 24.33
CA GLY A 395 -18.83 -9.39 24.72
C GLY A 395 -19.71 -8.25 24.20
N ASN A 396 -20.65 -7.79 25.01
CA ASN A 396 -21.59 -6.70 24.68
C ASN A 396 -21.06 -5.32 25.14
N VAL A 397 -19.75 -5.10 25.08
CA VAL A 397 -19.11 -3.86 25.54
C VAL A 397 -18.80 -2.95 24.35
N ILE A 398 -19.42 -1.78 24.32
CA ILE A 398 -19.22 -0.74 23.32
C ILE A 398 -18.06 0.13 23.78
N HIS A 399 -16.93 0.04 23.10
CA HIS A 399 -15.73 0.79 23.43
C HIS A 399 -15.65 2.10 22.64
N LEU A 400 -15.48 3.22 23.35
CA LEU A 400 -15.12 4.48 22.72
C LEU A 400 -13.61 4.56 22.57
N TYR A 401 -13.16 4.92 21.38
CA TYR A 401 -11.76 5.22 21.05
C TYR A 401 -11.57 6.67 20.60
N THR A 402 -12.66 7.46 20.63
CA THR A 402 -12.65 8.89 20.36
C THR A 402 -13.69 9.63 21.22
N GLU A 403 -13.64 10.96 21.20
CA GLU A 403 -14.68 11.79 21.82
C GLU A 403 -15.97 11.73 21.00
N VAL A 404 -17.09 11.71 21.72
CA VAL A 404 -18.42 11.55 21.14
C VAL A 404 -19.22 12.83 21.36
N ASP A 405 -19.60 13.50 20.26
CA ASP A 405 -20.53 14.63 20.31
C ASP A 405 -21.97 14.17 20.04
N TRP A 406 -22.72 14.01 21.13
CA TRP A 406 -24.16 13.77 21.13
C TRP A 406 -24.91 14.96 21.73
N SER A 407 -24.43 16.19 21.49
CA SER A 407 -25.04 17.43 21.97
C SER A 407 -26.49 17.63 21.52
N SER A 408 -26.95 16.88 20.51
CA SER A 408 -28.34 16.81 20.07
C SER A 408 -29.26 16.08 21.06
N VAL A 409 -28.71 15.24 21.94
CA VAL A 409 -29.46 14.48 22.95
C VAL A 409 -29.77 15.37 24.15
N THR A 410 -31.02 15.83 24.23
CA THR A 410 -31.51 16.64 25.35
C THR A 410 -32.34 15.85 26.37
N GLY A 411 -32.53 14.54 26.14
CA GLY A 411 -33.26 13.62 27.00
C GLY A 411 -32.37 12.47 27.48
N THR A 412 -32.97 11.40 27.99
CA THR A 412 -32.21 10.21 28.41
C THR A 412 -31.99 9.29 27.22
N LEU A 413 -30.72 9.01 26.90
CA LEU A 413 -30.30 7.95 25.98
C LEU A 413 -29.95 6.71 26.81
N THR A 414 -30.61 5.58 26.52
CA THR A 414 -30.48 4.36 27.34
C THR A 414 -29.65 3.33 26.59
N ILE A 415 -28.60 2.82 27.25
CA ILE A 415 -27.85 1.65 26.79
C ILE A 415 -28.70 0.40 27.06
N PRO A 416 -28.92 -0.48 26.07
CA PRO A 416 -29.75 -1.68 26.23
C PRO A 416 -29.28 -2.60 27.36
N ASP A 417 -30.22 -3.30 27.99
CA ASP A 417 -29.92 -4.26 29.04
C ASP A 417 -28.95 -5.36 28.53
N GLY A 418 -27.90 -5.61 29.29
CA GLY A 418 -26.85 -6.57 28.92
C GLY A 418 -25.77 -6.01 28.01
N TYR A 419 -25.79 -4.72 27.69
CA TYR A 419 -24.70 -3.99 27.03
C TYR A 419 -24.06 -2.98 28.00
N THR A 420 -22.78 -2.71 27.83
CA THR A 420 -22.02 -1.72 28.60
C THR A 420 -21.40 -0.72 27.64
N LEU A 421 -21.56 0.59 27.88
CA LEU A 421 -20.80 1.63 27.18
C LEU A 421 -19.54 1.96 27.99
N ASP A 422 -18.38 1.57 27.49
CA ASP A 422 -17.10 1.90 28.11
C ASP A 422 -16.42 3.06 27.37
N ALA A 423 -16.43 4.23 28.01
CA ALA A 423 -15.89 5.44 27.40
C ALA A 423 -14.37 5.51 27.43
N GLN A 424 -13.65 4.64 28.16
CA GLN A 424 -12.18 4.57 28.17
C GLN A 424 -11.44 5.90 28.40
N GLY A 425 -12.07 6.84 29.12
CA GLY A 425 -11.53 8.18 29.38
C GLY A 425 -11.89 9.23 28.32
N TYR A 426 -12.67 8.89 27.30
CA TYR A 426 -13.16 9.83 26.30
C TYR A 426 -14.45 10.54 26.74
N ALA A 427 -14.59 11.79 26.34
CA ALA A 427 -15.76 12.60 26.66
C ALA A 427 -16.97 12.20 25.81
N VAL A 428 -18.14 12.12 26.44
CA VAL A 428 -19.45 12.04 25.77
C VAL A 428 -20.19 13.35 26.04
N ILE A 429 -20.26 14.21 25.02
CA ILE A 429 -20.89 15.52 25.11
C ILE A 429 -22.38 15.34 24.86
N LEU A 430 -23.21 15.74 25.83
CA LEU A 430 -24.68 15.67 25.73
C LEU A 430 -25.28 17.08 25.68
N GLY A 431 -26.49 17.18 25.14
CA GLY A 431 -27.26 18.42 25.10
C GLY A 431 -27.72 18.86 26.48
N SER A 432 -28.24 20.09 26.57
CA SER A 432 -28.77 20.61 27.84
C SER A 432 -29.93 19.73 28.34
N GLY A 433 -29.75 19.13 29.52
CA GLY A 433 -30.71 18.19 30.12
C GLY A 433 -30.57 16.74 29.65
N GLY A 434 -29.62 16.46 28.75
CA GLY A 434 -29.31 15.10 28.30
C GLY A 434 -28.66 14.26 29.40
N SER A 435 -28.95 12.96 29.40
CA SER A 435 -28.33 12.00 30.31
C SER A 435 -28.15 10.64 29.65
N LEU A 436 -27.17 9.87 30.10
CA LEU A 436 -27.05 8.45 29.80
C LEU A 436 -27.70 7.63 30.92
N ALA A 437 -28.36 6.54 30.55
CA ALA A 437 -28.88 5.52 31.47
C ALA A 437 -28.45 4.13 31.00
N GLY A 438 -28.41 3.17 31.93
CA GLY A 438 -27.88 1.82 31.69
C GLY A 438 -26.51 1.62 32.31
N ASP A 439 -25.75 0.65 31.81
CA ASP A 439 -24.39 0.37 32.28
C ASP A 439 -23.37 1.20 31.47
N VAL A 440 -22.77 2.19 32.13
CA VAL A 440 -21.83 3.13 31.52
C VAL A 440 -20.61 3.28 32.42
N THR A 441 -19.41 3.08 31.86
CA THR A 441 -18.13 3.13 32.57
C THR A 441 -17.13 4.04 31.86
N GLY A 442 -16.04 4.39 32.55
CA GLY A 442 -14.91 5.07 31.91
C GLY A 442 -15.15 6.50 31.41
N LEU A 443 -16.22 7.18 31.83
CA LEU A 443 -16.47 8.57 31.41
C LEU A 443 -15.38 9.51 31.91
N ALA A 444 -14.94 10.44 31.05
CA ALA A 444 -14.10 11.57 31.44
C ALA A 444 -14.84 12.43 32.49
N GLY A 445 -14.17 12.72 33.61
CA GLY A 445 -14.73 13.47 34.74
C GLY A 445 -14.81 14.98 34.51
#